data_AF-A0A3N9URM7-F1
#
_entry.id   AF-A0A3N9URM7-F1
#
_cell.length_a   1.000
_cell.length_b   1.000
_cell.length_c   1.000
_cell.angle_alpha   90.00
_cell.angle_beta   90.00
_cell.angle_gamma   90.00
#
_symmetry.space_group_name_H-M   'P 1'
#
loop_
_entity.id
_entity.type
_entity.pdbx_description
1 polymer ?
#
loop_
_entity_poly.entity_id
_entity_poly.type
_entity_poly.pdbx_seq_one_letter_code
_entity_poly.pdbx_strand_id
1 'polypeptide(L)' 'MRTHSAFFYLRYSPANLINAFKGATSKRLRNKYPYLKSLPSMWTKTYYVGTAGNVSAEVIKRYIVECQG' A
#
# COMPACT_ATOMS: atom_id res chain seq x y z
N MET A 1 32.20 13.09 -10.15
CA MET A 1 30.84 13.39 -9.69
C MET A 1 29.92 13.51 -10.90
N ARG A 2 29.13 12.47 -11.21
CA ARG A 2 28.08 12.54 -12.23
C ARG A 2 26.74 12.41 -11.52
N THR A 3 26.09 13.54 -11.27
CA THR A 3 24.67 13.59 -10.93
C THR A 3 23.87 13.25 -12.18
N HIS A 4 23.78 11.97 -12.50
CA HIS A 4 22.68 11.47 -13.33
C HIS A 4 21.48 11.26 -12.40
N SER A 5 20.89 12.36 -11.92
CA SER A 5 19.53 12.34 -11.37
C SER A 5 18.57 12.23 -12.56
N ALA A 6 18.62 11.06 -13.19
CA ALA A 6 17.61 10.62 -14.10
C ALA A 6 16.30 10.60 -13.30
N PHE A 7 15.35 11.47 -13.65
CA PHE A 7 14.13 11.14 -14.42
C PHE A 7 13.76 9.64 -14.57
N PHE A 8 14.10 8.79 -13.61
CA PHE A 8 13.74 7.37 -13.57
C PHE A 8 12.30 7.27 -13.05
N TYR A 9 11.37 7.25 -14.00
CA TYR A 9 10.06 6.60 -13.90
C TYR A 9 9.14 7.03 -12.73
N LEU A 10 8.46 8.17 -12.93
CA LEU A 10 7.18 8.50 -12.29
C LEU A 10 6.02 7.50 -12.57
N ARG A 11 6.30 6.36 -13.22
CA ARG A 11 5.34 5.28 -13.53
C ARG A 11 5.13 4.30 -12.38
N TYR A 12 6.10 4.16 -11.47
CA TYR A 12 6.07 3.15 -10.39
C TYR A 12 6.30 3.76 -9.01
N SER A 13 5.73 4.94 -8.73
CA SER A 13 5.75 5.45 -7.37
C SER A 13 5.05 4.45 -6.43
N PRO A 14 5.56 4.23 -5.21
CA PRO A 14 4.92 3.32 -4.26
C PRO A 14 3.43 3.62 -4.01
N ALA A 15 3.08 4.91 -3.99
CA ALA A 15 1.70 5.37 -3.88
C ALA A 15 0.80 4.84 -5.01
N ASN A 16 1.26 4.97 -6.26
CA ASN A 16 0.50 4.53 -7.43
C ASN A 16 0.35 3.00 -7.46
N LEU A 17 1.41 2.28 -7.10
CA LEU A 17 1.40 0.82 -6.99
C LEU A 17 0.41 0.33 -5.92
N ILE A 18 0.47 0.91 -4.72
CA ILE A 18 -0.42 0.52 -3.62
C ILE A 18 -1.88 0.84 -3.94
N ASN A 19 -2.16 1.98 -4.58
CA ASN A 19 -3.52 2.31 -5.03
C ASN A 19 -4.05 1.29 -6.02
N ALA A 20 -3.24 0.89 -7.01
CA ALA A 20 -3.60 -0.14 -7.98
C ALA A 20 -3.84 -1.49 -7.29
N PHE A 21 -2.97 -1.90 -6.36
CA PHE A 21 -3.11 -3.17 -5.64
C PHE A 21 -4.34 -3.19 -4.74
N LYS A 22 -4.54 -2.16 -3.91
CA LYS A 22 -5.72 -2.04 -3.04
C LYS A 22 -7.02 -2.01 -3.85
N GLY A 23 -7.05 -1.25 -4.95
CA GLY A 23 -8.21 -1.17 -5.84
C GLY A 23 -8.55 -2.51 -6.51
N ALA A 24 -7.55 -3.15 -7.12
CA ALA A 24 -7.74 -4.41 -7.83
C ALA A 24 -8.17 -5.56 -6.90
N THR A 25 -7.53 -5.67 -5.73
CA THR A 25 -7.90 -6.68 -4.72
C THR A 25 -9.29 -6.42 -4.14
N SER A 26 -9.63 -5.15 -3.86
CA SER A 26 -10.96 -4.77 -3.38
C SER A 26 -12.07 -5.16 -4.37
N LYS A 27 -11.88 -4.89 -5.67
CA LYS A 27 -12.82 -5.29 -6.72
C LYS A 27 -12.98 -6.82 -6.79
N ARG A 28 -11.87 -7.55 -6.79
CA ARG A 28 -11.88 -9.03 -6.82
C ARG A 28 -12.59 -9.63 -5.61
N LEU A 29 -12.31 -9.12 -4.41
CA LEU A 29 -12.92 -9.60 -3.16
C LEU A 29 -14.43 -9.31 -3.12
N ARG A 30 -14.87 -8.11 -3.51
CA ARG A 30 -16.31 -7.77 -3.55
C ARG A 30 -17.09 -8.55 -4.61
N ASN A 31 -16.43 -8.97 -5.69
CA ASN A 31 -17.03 -9.86 -6.68
C ASN A 31 -17.14 -11.30 -6.17
N LYS A 32 -16.13 -11.79 -5.45
CA LYS A 32 -16.11 -13.15 -4.89
C LYS A 32 -17.03 -13.30 -3.67
N TYR A 33 -17.13 -12.27 -2.84
CA TYR A 33 -17.85 -12.26 -1.58
C TYR A 33 -18.84 -11.09 -1.55
N PRO A 34 -20.08 -11.29 -2.05
CA PRO A 34 -21.06 -10.21 -2.18
C PRO A 34 -21.41 -9.50 -0.86
N TYR A 35 -21.32 -10.20 0.27
CA TYR A 35 -21.55 -9.62 1.60
C TYR A 35 -20.51 -8.55 1.96
N LEU A 36 -19.33 -8.52 1.35
CA LEU A 36 -18.31 -7.48 1.56
C LEU A 36 -18.64 -6.15 0.83
N LYS A 37 -19.72 -6.09 0.05
CA LYS A 37 -20.18 -4.86 -0.58
C LYS A 37 -20.79 -3.86 0.42
N SER A 38 -21.23 -4.33 1.59
CA SER A 38 -21.73 -3.48 2.67
C SER A 38 -20.63 -2.68 3.36
N LEU A 39 -19.37 -3.12 3.25
CA LEU A 39 -18.23 -2.43 3.87
C LEU A 39 -17.88 -1.15 3.10
N PRO A 40 -17.81 0.02 3.78
CA PRO A 40 -17.50 1.30 3.14
C PRO A 40 -16.10 1.32 2.51
N SER A 41 -15.12 0.66 3.13
CA SER A 41 -13.80 0.43 2.54
C SER A 41 -13.28 -0.98 2.84
N MET A 42 -12.59 -1.58 1.87
CA MET A 42 -11.91 -2.88 2.04
C MET A 42 -10.52 -2.73 2.69
N TRP A 43 -9.88 -1.58 2.48
CA TRP A 43 -8.51 -1.31 2.93
C TRP A 43 -8.47 0.05 3.62
N THR A 44 -7.59 0.22 4.61
CA THR A 44 -7.30 1.54 5.18
C THR A 44 -6.64 2.44 4.13
N LYS A 45 -6.81 3.76 4.26
CA LYS A 45 -6.19 4.74 3.34
C LYS A 45 -4.66 4.73 3.45
N THR A 46 -4.13 4.41 4.63
CA THR A 46 -2.70 4.42 4.95
C THR A 46 -2.00 3.18 4.41
N TYR A 47 -0.72 3.31 4.06
CA TYR A 47 0.17 2.19 3.77
C TYR A 47 1.58 2.50 4.29
N TYR A 48 2.34 1.45 4.60
CA TYR A 48 3.75 1.56 4.97
C TYR A 48 4.61 1.07 3.80
N VAL A 49 5.68 1.80 3.52
CA VAL A 49 6.68 1.43 2.50
C VAL A 49 8.07 1.64 3.09
N GLY A 50 8.92 0.63 2.95
CA GLY A 50 10.33 0.68 3.33
C GLY A 50 11.15 -0.20 2.40
N THR A 51 12.44 0.11 2.26
CA THR A 51 13.36 -0.73 1.49
C THR A 51 13.67 -2.00 2.26
N ALA A 52 13.97 -3.09 1.55
CA ALA A 52 14.15 -4.44 2.12
C ALA A 52 15.30 -4.58 3.15
N GLY A 53 16.04 -3.52 3.47
CA GLY A 53 17.03 -3.48 4.55
C GLY A 53 16.58 -2.78 5.84
N ASN A 54 15.49 -2.01 5.83
CA ASN A 54 15.03 -1.19 6.97
C ASN A 54 13.69 -1.66 7.56
N VAL A 55 13.05 -2.67 6.95
CA VAL A 55 11.76 -3.19 7.42
C VAL A 55 12.00 -4.34 8.39
N SER A 56 11.90 -4.06 9.68
CA SER A 56 11.89 -5.09 10.74
C SER A 56 10.46 -5.38 11.20
N ALA A 57 10.24 -6.53 11.85
CA ALA A 57 8.93 -6.92 12.37
C ALA A 57 8.38 -5.91 13.41
N GLU A 58 9.28 -5.28 14.17
CA GLU A 58 8.96 -4.25 15.16
C GLU A 58 8.40 -2.99 14.50
N VAL A 59 8.97 -2.59 13.35
CA VAL A 59 8.51 -1.42 12.59
C VAL A 59 7.11 -1.65 12.01
N ILE A 60 6.84 -2.86 11.51
CA ILE A 60 5.50 -3.24 11.02
C ILE A 60 4.48 -3.21 12.17
N LYS A 61 4.83 -3.78 13.33
CA LYS A 61 3.95 -3.79 14.50
C LYS A 61 3.60 -2.37 14.96
N ARG A 62 4.59 -1.49 15.07
CA ARG A 62 4.36 -0.08 15.45
C ARG A 62 3.40 0.60 14.47
N TYR A 63 3.59 0.42 13.17
CA TYR A 63 2.73 0.99 12.15
C TYR A 63 1.26 0.50 12.24
N ILE A 64 1.05 -0.79 12.54
CA ILE A 64 -0.30 -1.34 12.73
C ILE A 64 -1.00 -0.66 13.92
N VAL A 65 -0.29 -0.49 15.04
CA VAL A 65 -0.81 0.18 16.23
C VAL A 65 -1.17 1.64 15.93
N GLU A 66 -0.29 2.37 15.24
CA GLU A 66 -0.53 3.77 14.84
C GLU A 66 -1.75 3.92 13.92
N CYS A 67 -2.06 2.92 13.10
CA CYS A 67 -3.24 2.95 12.22
C CYS A 67 -4.56 2.55 12.91
N GLN A 68 -4.50 1.99 14.11
CA GLN A 68 -5.67 1.55 14.89
C GLN A 68 -6.10 2.55 15.98
N GLY A 69 -5.31 3.61 16.19
CA GLY A 69 -5.61 4.72 17.09
C GLY A 69 -6.45 5.83 16.46
#